data_AF-A0A6S5D3T2-F1
#
_entry.id   AF-A0A6S5D3T2-F1
#
_cell.length_a   1.000
_cell.length_b   1.000
_cell.length_c   1.000
_cell.angle_alpha   90.00
_cell.angle_beta   90.00
_cell.angle_gamma   90.00
#
_symmetry.space_group_name_H-M   'P 1'
#
loop_
_entity.id
_entity.type
_entity.pdbx_description
1 polymer ?
#
loop_
_entity_poly.entity_id
_entity_poly.type
_entity_poly.pdbx_seq_one_letter_code
_entity_poly.pdbx_strand_id
1 'polypeptide(L)'
;MRFLNYLAAACLIAGSVVAQAEPVSGLYQVREPIEGQGSDARAQATGKALDTLVLRLTGDPKAAQSPALAALRKDPQQIINQVGSEAGPPETLLVEFDPGSTERALRQAGLALWGSNRPSILGWWLNDSAEGSNLVGDGQSTAAPLRRAAQHRGLPLRLPLADLQEQLVANAKQLEGSDPAPLREASERYGADALLAVHAHEADGKWQGKWQLWLGDQREQGTAEGADQAALADAVMLAISTRLAPRYVTRPGASSELQLQVQGMNLQHYAELSRVLEPYAPRLRQVDGGTLTYSVTGNREQLRAQLGLAKLQELPPEQSSAPAPAPAADGQPAAAQPAAPKPFDGLRFRW
;
A
#
# COMPACT_ATOMS: atom_id res chain seq x y z
N MET A 1 -34.71 -34.79 -9.91
CA MET A 1 -34.66 -33.32 -10.08
C MET A 1 -34.47 -32.54 -8.78
N ARG A 2 -34.87 -33.03 -7.59
CA ARG A 2 -34.64 -32.32 -6.31
C ARG A 2 -33.17 -32.33 -5.84
N PHE A 3 -32.41 -33.38 -6.16
CA PHE A 3 -30.99 -33.49 -5.80
C PHE A 3 -30.05 -32.55 -6.60
N LEU A 4 -30.41 -32.19 -7.84
CA LEU A 4 -29.64 -31.24 -8.64
C LEU A 4 -29.71 -29.81 -8.06
N ASN A 5 -30.84 -29.45 -7.46
CA ASN A 5 -31.02 -28.14 -6.84
C ASN A 5 -30.23 -28.00 -5.53
N TYR A 6 -30.02 -29.09 -4.79
CA TYR A 6 -29.15 -29.08 -3.60
C TYR A 6 -27.66 -29.03 -3.97
N LEU A 7 -27.26 -29.62 -5.11
CA LEU A 7 -25.89 -29.53 -5.64
C LEU A 7 -25.58 -28.12 -6.16
N ALA A 8 -26.53 -27.46 -6.82
CA ALA A 8 -26.40 -26.06 -7.22
C ALA A 8 -26.34 -25.10 -6.01
N ALA A 9 -27.12 -25.36 -4.95
CA ALA A 9 -27.07 -24.58 -3.71
C ALA A 9 -25.77 -24.80 -2.91
N ALA A 10 -25.21 -26.01 -2.94
CA ALA A 10 -23.92 -26.32 -2.29
C ALA A 10 -22.72 -25.68 -3.03
N CYS A 11 -22.75 -25.59 -4.36
CA CYS A 11 -21.72 -24.88 -5.13
C CYS A 11 -21.78 -23.35 -4.97
N LEU A 12 -22.94 -22.78 -4.65
CA LEU A 12 -23.10 -21.34 -4.42
C LEU A 12 -22.54 -20.86 -3.06
N ILE A 13 -22.36 -21.77 -2.09
CA ILE A 13 -21.76 -21.45 -0.78
C ILE A 13 -20.22 -21.54 -0.84
N ALA A 14 -19.65 -22.25 -1.82
CA ALA A 14 -18.21 -22.40 -2.00
C ALA A 14 -17.53 -21.23 -2.75
N GLY A 15 -18.30 -20.28 -3.31
CA GLY A 15 -17.77 -19.17 -4.13
C GLY A 15 -17.44 -17.88 -3.38
N SER A 16 -17.75 -17.79 -2.08
CA SER A 16 -17.44 -16.59 -1.29
C SER A 16 -16.01 -16.65 -0.76
N VAL A 17 -15.03 -16.52 -1.65
CA VAL A 17 -13.70 -16.05 -1.23
C VAL A 17 -13.92 -14.61 -0.79
N VAL A 18 -14.16 -14.43 0.52
CA VAL A 18 -14.00 -13.12 1.13
C VAL A 18 -12.54 -12.78 0.89
N ALA A 19 -12.28 -11.90 -0.07
CA ALA A 19 -11.00 -11.23 -0.21
C ALA A 19 -10.77 -10.51 1.11
N GLN A 20 -10.06 -11.18 2.02
CA GLN A 20 -9.47 -10.57 3.18
C GLN A 20 -8.40 -9.66 2.60
N ALA A 21 -8.64 -8.35 2.66
CA ALA A 21 -7.56 -7.39 2.54
C ALA A 21 -6.66 -7.69 3.74
N GLU A 22 -5.58 -8.42 3.50
CA GLU A 22 -4.65 -8.81 4.54
C GLU A 22 -3.95 -7.52 4.99
N PRO A 23 -4.27 -6.96 6.19
CA PRO A 23 -3.47 -5.88 6.72
C PRO A 23 -2.03 -6.39 6.78
N VAL A 24 -1.04 -5.53 6.54
CA VAL A 24 0.37 -5.94 6.59
C VAL A 24 0.64 -6.61 7.95
N SER A 25 0.70 -7.94 7.93
CA SER A 25 0.88 -8.73 9.15
C SER A 25 2.25 -8.41 9.72
N GLY A 26 2.31 -8.08 11.01
CA GLY A 26 3.58 -7.76 11.66
C GLY A 26 4.16 -6.39 11.30
N LEU A 27 3.35 -5.39 10.92
CA LEU A 27 3.83 -4.03 10.68
C LEU A 27 4.62 -3.47 11.89
N TYR A 28 4.17 -3.76 13.11
CA TYR A 28 4.82 -3.37 14.37
C TYR A 28 5.74 -4.46 14.94
N GLN A 29 6.01 -5.52 14.17
CA GLN A 29 6.96 -6.56 14.53
C GLN A 29 8.23 -6.38 13.68
N VAL A 30 9.36 -6.19 14.34
CA VAL A 30 10.64 -5.93 13.70
C VAL A 30 11.62 -7.03 14.05
N ARG A 31 12.39 -7.46 13.04
CA ARG A 31 13.44 -8.46 13.15
C ARG A 31 14.76 -7.80 12.83
N GLU A 32 15.71 -7.87 13.76
CA GLU A 32 17.06 -7.33 13.58
C GLU A 32 18.10 -8.37 13.97
N PRO A 33 19.17 -8.56 13.17
CA PRO A 33 20.26 -9.45 13.55
C PRO A 33 20.98 -8.91 14.79
N ILE A 34 21.29 -9.80 15.72
CA ILE A 34 22.12 -9.49 16.89
C ILE A 34 23.58 -9.67 16.48
N GLU A 35 24.28 -8.55 16.34
CA GLU A 35 25.71 -8.52 16.06
C GLU A 35 26.49 -8.53 17.37
N GLY A 36 27.09 -9.66 17.73
CA GLY A 36 27.86 -9.82 18.96
C GLY A 36 27.12 -10.62 20.04
N GLN A 37 27.51 -10.43 21.30
CA GLN A 37 26.99 -11.19 22.45
C GLN A 37 26.67 -10.27 23.63
N GLY A 38 25.78 -10.73 24.52
CA GLY A 38 25.45 -10.05 25.76
C GLY A 38 24.34 -9.00 25.66
N SER A 39 24.13 -8.26 26.75
CA SER A 39 23.08 -7.24 26.87
C SER A 39 23.26 -6.08 25.91
N ASP A 40 24.50 -5.67 25.67
CA ASP A 40 24.80 -4.47 24.88
C ASP A 40 24.48 -4.69 23.40
N ALA A 41 24.81 -5.88 22.86
CA ALA A 41 24.43 -6.28 21.50
C ALA A 41 22.91 -6.28 21.32
N ARG A 42 22.16 -6.79 22.32
CA ARG A 42 20.69 -6.77 22.31
C ARG A 42 20.11 -5.37 22.43
N ALA A 43 20.71 -4.50 23.24
CA ALA A 43 20.29 -3.10 23.35
C ALA A 43 20.50 -2.36 22.02
N GLN A 44 21.64 -2.59 21.35
CA GLN A 44 21.90 -2.05 20.01
C GLN A 44 20.91 -2.56 18.97
N ALA A 45 20.64 -3.87 18.94
CA ALA A 45 19.63 -4.46 18.05
C ALA A 45 18.21 -3.92 18.33
N THR A 46 17.87 -3.65 19.60
CA THR A 46 16.59 -3.01 19.97
C THR A 46 16.53 -1.57 19.44
N GLY A 47 17.65 -0.82 19.50
CA GLY A 47 17.76 0.50 18.90
C GLY A 47 17.59 0.47 17.37
N LYS A 48 18.26 -0.46 16.69
CA LYS A 48 18.08 -0.69 15.24
C LYS A 48 16.63 -1.04 14.91
N ALA A 49 15.98 -1.86 15.73
CA ALA A 49 14.58 -2.26 15.52
C ALA A 49 13.63 -1.05 15.61
N LEU A 50 13.90 -0.11 16.52
CA LEU A 50 13.17 1.15 16.60
C LEU A 50 13.39 1.99 15.33
N ASP A 51 14.63 2.14 14.88
CA ASP A 51 14.94 2.91 13.67
C ASP A 51 14.24 2.31 12.42
N THR A 52 14.25 0.98 12.30
CA THR A 52 13.52 0.23 11.27
C THR A 52 12.02 0.45 11.37
N LEU A 53 11.43 0.42 12.57
CA LEU A 53 10.01 0.72 12.78
C LEU A 53 9.67 2.15 12.36
N VAL A 54 10.47 3.13 12.76
CA VAL A 54 10.25 4.54 12.40
C VAL A 54 10.31 4.71 10.88
N LEU A 55 11.33 4.15 10.22
CA LEU A 55 11.42 4.16 8.77
C LEU A 55 10.21 3.48 8.13
N ARG A 56 9.78 2.33 8.65
CA ARG A 56 8.61 1.61 8.15
C ARG A 56 7.34 2.46 8.21
N LEU A 57 7.11 3.11 9.36
CA LEU A 57 5.91 3.89 9.63
C LEU A 57 5.95 5.30 9.05
N THR A 58 7.08 5.81 8.57
CA THR A 58 7.19 7.15 7.98
C THR A 58 7.56 7.12 6.50
N GLY A 59 8.23 6.05 6.06
CA GLY A 59 8.87 5.94 4.75
C GLY A 59 9.98 6.97 4.50
N ASP A 60 10.41 7.70 5.54
CA ASP A 60 11.48 8.69 5.47
C ASP A 60 12.73 8.18 6.22
N PRO A 61 13.83 7.87 5.50
CA PRO A 61 15.10 7.45 6.12
C PRO A 61 15.66 8.45 7.14
N LYS A 62 15.27 9.72 7.07
CA LYS A 62 15.74 10.76 8.00
C LYS A 62 14.92 10.82 9.29
N ALA A 63 13.72 10.25 9.32
CA ALA A 63 12.80 10.36 10.45
C ALA A 63 13.34 9.71 11.72
N ALA A 64 14.01 8.56 11.61
CA ALA A 64 14.62 7.84 12.74
C ALA A 64 15.65 8.71 13.50
N GLN A 65 16.35 9.58 12.77
CA GLN A 65 17.37 10.46 13.34
C GLN A 65 16.82 11.78 13.89
N SER A 66 15.50 12.00 13.82
CA SER A 66 14.88 13.22 14.32
C SER A 66 15.28 13.49 15.79
N PRO A 67 15.68 14.73 16.13
CA PRO A 67 15.94 15.11 17.53
C PRO A 67 14.71 14.92 18.42
N ALA A 68 13.51 15.03 17.86
CA ALA A 68 12.26 14.83 18.59
C ALA A 68 12.08 13.39 19.10
N LEU A 69 12.79 12.41 18.50
CA LEU A 69 12.79 11.01 18.96
C LEU A 69 13.92 10.71 19.95
N ALA A 70 14.74 11.68 20.36
CA ALA A 70 15.90 11.41 21.22
C ALA A 70 15.52 10.79 22.58
N ALA A 71 14.38 11.21 23.16
CA ALA A 71 13.88 10.62 24.40
C ALA A 71 13.43 9.17 24.19
N LEU A 72 12.70 8.91 23.10
CA LEU A 72 12.24 7.56 22.74
C LEU A 72 13.41 6.61 22.44
N ARG A 73 14.47 7.10 21.77
CA ARG A 73 15.69 6.32 21.50
C ARG A 73 16.48 5.99 22.76
N LYS A 74 16.41 6.83 23.80
CA LYS A 74 17.04 6.55 25.11
C LYS A 74 16.27 5.49 25.90
N ASP A 75 14.95 5.47 25.78
CA ASP A 75 14.10 4.52 26.47
C ASP A 75 13.01 3.95 25.54
N PRO A 76 13.37 3.01 24.64
CA PRO A 76 12.42 2.40 23.71
C PRO A 76 11.43 1.45 24.41
N GLN A 77 11.70 1.04 25.65
CA GLN A 77 10.88 0.07 26.38
C GLN A 77 9.44 0.56 26.59
N GLN A 78 9.23 1.88 26.64
CA GLN A 78 7.92 2.49 26.81
C GLN A 78 6.91 2.20 25.68
N ILE A 79 7.38 1.73 24.51
CA ILE A 79 6.54 1.37 23.35
C ILE A 79 6.68 -0.10 22.94
N ILE A 80 7.41 -0.92 23.71
CA ILE A 80 7.63 -2.33 23.41
C ILE A 80 6.63 -3.18 24.20
N ASN A 81 5.93 -4.07 23.51
CA ASN A 81 5.09 -5.10 24.14
C ASN A 81 5.90 -6.32 24.51
N GLN A 82 6.73 -6.81 23.58
CA GLN A 82 7.49 -8.05 23.77
C GLN A 82 8.83 -7.99 23.04
N VAL A 83 9.84 -8.62 23.65
CA VAL A 83 11.12 -8.92 23.03
C VAL A 83 11.34 -10.42 23.06
N GLY A 84 11.64 -11.00 21.90
CA GLY A 84 12.00 -12.41 21.72
C GLY A 84 13.29 -12.55 20.93
N SER A 85 13.70 -13.78 20.69
CA SER A 85 14.86 -14.09 19.86
C SER A 85 14.62 -15.36 19.06
N GLU A 86 15.01 -15.36 17.80
CA GLU A 86 14.97 -16.50 16.90
C GLU A 86 16.40 -17.03 16.72
N ALA A 87 16.57 -18.33 16.92
CA ALA A 87 17.87 -18.98 16.77
C ALA A 87 18.31 -18.99 15.30
N GLY A 88 19.59 -18.72 15.05
CA GLY A 88 20.18 -18.73 13.73
C GLY A 88 21.61 -18.18 13.77
N PRO A 89 22.41 -18.35 12.69
CA PRO A 89 23.64 -17.60 12.50
C PRO A 89 23.40 -16.40 11.55
N PRO A 90 23.34 -15.14 12.06
CA PRO A 90 23.34 -14.72 13.47
C PRO A 90 21.97 -14.87 14.16
N GLU A 91 21.95 -14.81 15.50
CA GLU A 91 20.72 -14.78 16.30
C GLU A 91 19.90 -13.55 15.89
N THR A 92 18.59 -13.67 15.75
CA THR A 92 17.72 -12.56 15.33
C THR A 92 16.87 -12.10 16.50
N LEU A 93 16.94 -10.80 16.84
CA LEU A 93 16.07 -10.16 17.81
C LEU A 93 14.69 -9.94 17.18
N LEU A 94 13.64 -10.33 17.89
CA LEU A 94 12.26 -10.06 17.51
C LEU A 94 11.68 -9.04 18.49
N VAL A 95 11.32 -7.85 18.01
CA VAL A 95 10.71 -6.81 18.84
C VAL A 95 9.28 -6.58 18.36
N GLU A 96 8.32 -6.75 19.26
CA GLU A 96 6.93 -6.40 19.05
C GLU A 96 6.63 -5.08 19.75
N PHE A 97 6.30 -4.07 18.96
CA PHE A 97 5.95 -2.74 19.44
C PHE A 97 4.43 -2.60 19.62
N ASP A 98 4.01 -1.86 20.63
CA ASP A 98 2.62 -1.51 20.83
C ASP A 98 2.19 -0.44 19.80
N PRO A 99 1.19 -0.72 18.94
CA PRO A 99 0.77 0.24 17.91
C PRO A 99 0.31 1.58 18.50
N GLY A 100 -0.46 1.55 19.58
CA GLY A 100 -1.08 2.74 20.15
C GLY A 100 -0.08 3.72 20.78
N SER A 101 0.87 3.23 21.58
CA SER A 101 1.94 4.03 22.17
C SER A 101 2.97 4.46 21.13
N THR A 102 3.32 3.58 20.18
CA THR A 102 4.22 3.91 19.06
C THR A 102 3.68 5.08 18.26
N GLU A 103 2.45 4.97 17.74
CA GLU A 103 1.86 6.03 16.92
C GLU A 103 1.73 7.34 17.69
N ARG A 104 1.34 7.29 18.97
CA ARG A 104 1.27 8.48 19.82
C ARG A 104 2.64 9.14 19.94
N ALA A 105 3.69 8.39 20.24
CA ALA A 105 5.05 8.92 20.38
C ALA A 105 5.55 9.56 19.07
N LEU A 106 5.34 8.90 17.92
CA LEU A 106 5.77 9.43 16.62
C LEU A 106 4.95 10.67 16.20
N ARG A 107 3.63 10.68 16.46
CA ARG A 107 2.78 11.86 16.19
C ARG A 107 3.15 13.04 17.10
N GLN A 108 3.45 12.80 18.38
CA GLN A 108 3.94 13.83 19.30
C GLN A 108 5.29 14.40 18.85
N ALA A 109 6.13 13.59 18.22
CA ALA A 109 7.36 14.03 17.56
C ALA A 109 7.13 14.77 16.22
N GLY A 110 5.87 14.99 15.82
CA GLY A 110 5.49 15.73 14.61
C GLY A 110 5.67 14.96 13.31
N LEU A 111 5.91 13.64 13.37
CA LEU A 111 6.19 12.83 12.19
C LEU A 111 4.91 12.47 11.43
N ALA A 112 5.00 12.50 10.10
CA ALA A 112 3.94 12.01 9.23
C ALA A 112 3.97 10.48 9.18
N LEU A 113 2.82 9.83 9.39
CA LEU A 113 2.74 8.38 9.50
C LEU A 113 2.02 7.74 8.31
N TRP A 114 2.61 6.69 7.77
CA TRP A 114 2.03 5.75 6.83
C TRP A 114 1.46 4.56 7.60
N GLY A 115 0.13 4.49 7.68
CA GLY A 115 -0.59 3.43 8.39
C GLY A 115 -0.53 2.04 7.74
N SER A 116 -1.44 1.17 8.16
CA SER A 116 -1.57 -0.22 7.71
C SER A 116 -2.06 -0.37 6.26
N ASN A 117 -2.81 0.62 5.74
CA ASN A 117 -3.35 0.55 4.39
C ASN A 117 -2.30 0.96 3.36
N ARG A 118 -1.60 -0.04 2.82
CA ARG A 118 -0.51 0.12 1.86
C ARG A 118 -0.87 -0.58 0.56
N PRO A 119 -0.43 -0.08 -0.61
CA PRO A 119 -0.60 -0.80 -1.86
C PRO A 119 0.11 -2.15 -1.77
N SER A 120 -0.62 -3.21 -2.09
CA SER A 120 -0.04 -4.52 -2.36
C SER A 120 0.78 -4.47 -3.65
N ILE A 121 1.98 -5.07 -3.61
CA ILE A 121 2.95 -5.02 -4.71
C ILE A 121 3.18 -6.43 -5.22
N LEU A 122 2.97 -6.68 -6.51
CA LEU A 122 3.41 -7.90 -7.17
C LEU A 122 4.81 -7.71 -7.75
N GLY A 123 5.80 -8.39 -7.18
CA GLY A 123 7.20 -8.31 -7.59
C GLY A 123 7.59 -9.35 -8.64
N TRP A 124 7.68 -8.95 -9.90
CA TRP A 124 8.35 -9.70 -10.95
C TRP A 124 9.85 -9.50 -10.82
N TRP A 125 10.53 -10.46 -10.21
CA TRP A 125 11.96 -10.39 -9.93
C TRP A 125 12.72 -11.39 -10.80
N LEU A 126 13.43 -10.88 -11.81
CA LEU A 126 14.25 -11.68 -12.71
C LEU A 126 15.71 -11.62 -12.27
N ASN A 127 16.30 -12.78 -12.00
CA ASN A 127 17.73 -12.91 -11.76
C ASN A 127 18.41 -13.40 -13.04
N ASP A 128 19.32 -12.60 -13.57
CA ASP A 128 20.20 -12.97 -14.68
C ASP A 128 21.51 -13.55 -14.14
N SER A 129 21.88 -14.72 -14.64
CA SER A 129 23.16 -15.39 -14.38
C SER A 129 23.79 -15.88 -15.69
N ALA A 130 25.01 -16.42 -15.61
CA ALA A 130 25.67 -17.06 -16.76
C ALA A 130 24.88 -18.27 -17.32
N GLU A 131 23.99 -18.86 -16.53
CA GLU A 131 23.17 -20.03 -16.89
C GLU A 131 21.84 -19.61 -17.54
N GLY A 132 21.52 -18.32 -17.50
CA GLY A 132 20.31 -17.74 -18.06
C GLY A 132 19.54 -16.87 -17.06
N SER A 133 18.38 -16.40 -17.49
CA SER A 133 17.46 -15.59 -16.69
C SER A 133 16.45 -16.49 -15.97
N ASN A 134 16.20 -16.24 -14.69
CA ASN A 134 15.20 -16.97 -13.91
C ASN A 134 14.29 -16.03 -13.10
N LEU A 135 12.98 -16.21 -13.27
CA LEU A 135 11.96 -15.50 -12.49
C LEU A 135 11.84 -16.12 -11.09
N VAL A 136 11.93 -15.29 -10.05
CA VAL A 136 11.72 -15.74 -8.67
C VAL A 136 10.23 -15.99 -8.42
N GLY A 137 9.89 -17.26 -8.19
CA GLY A 137 8.53 -17.67 -7.83
C GLY A 137 8.32 -17.74 -6.31
N ASP A 138 7.10 -17.48 -5.84
CA ASP A 138 6.75 -17.40 -4.41
C ASP A 138 7.11 -18.68 -3.63
N GLY A 139 6.92 -19.85 -4.24
CA GLY A 139 7.24 -21.15 -3.63
C GLY A 139 8.73 -21.51 -3.59
N GLN A 140 9.62 -20.68 -4.15
CA GLN A 140 11.05 -20.96 -4.25
C GLN A 140 11.82 -20.43 -3.04
N SER A 141 12.99 -21.03 -2.73
CA SER A 141 13.87 -20.56 -1.65
C SER A 141 14.41 -19.15 -1.90
N THR A 142 14.61 -18.79 -3.17
CA THR A 142 15.03 -17.47 -3.67
C THR A 142 14.03 -16.35 -3.36
N ALA A 143 12.78 -16.68 -3.02
CA ALA A 143 11.78 -15.70 -2.61
C ALA A 143 11.96 -15.19 -1.17
N ALA A 144 12.61 -15.96 -0.30
CA ALA A 144 12.73 -15.62 1.12
C ALA A 144 13.49 -14.30 1.38
N PRO A 145 14.62 -13.99 0.69
CA PRO A 145 15.26 -12.67 0.78
C PRO A 145 14.33 -11.52 0.37
N LEU A 146 13.55 -11.68 -0.71
CA LEU A 146 12.61 -10.66 -1.20
C LEU A 146 11.50 -10.37 -0.18
N ARG A 147 10.89 -11.42 0.37
CA ARG A 147 9.86 -11.28 1.41
C ARG A 147 10.42 -10.64 2.67
N ARG A 148 11.61 -11.03 3.11
CA ARG A 148 12.28 -10.42 4.28
C ARG A 148 12.59 -8.93 4.03
N ALA A 149 13.11 -8.57 2.87
CA ALA A 149 13.35 -7.19 2.49
C ALA A 149 12.05 -6.37 2.48
N ALA A 150 10.98 -6.88 1.86
CA ALA A 150 9.70 -6.20 1.84
C ALA A 150 9.10 -6.04 3.24
N GLN A 151 9.14 -7.08 4.07
CA GLN A 151 8.72 -7.02 5.47
C GLN A 151 9.54 -6.01 6.26
N HIS A 152 10.87 -6.01 6.10
CA HIS A 152 11.78 -5.06 6.74
C HIS A 152 11.36 -3.62 6.43
N ARG A 153 10.96 -3.34 5.19
CA ARG A 153 10.47 -2.02 4.72
C ARG A 153 8.96 -1.79 4.88
N GLY A 154 8.21 -2.76 5.44
CA GLY A 154 6.75 -2.72 5.62
C GLY A 154 5.97 -2.56 4.33
N LEU A 155 6.40 -3.26 3.28
CA LEU A 155 5.72 -3.34 2.00
C LEU A 155 5.02 -4.71 1.90
N PRO A 156 3.69 -4.76 1.62
CA PRO A 156 3.00 -6.00 1.32
C PRO A 156 3.40 -6.51 -0.07
N LEU A 157 4.44 -7.35 -0.12
CA LEU A 157 4.94 -7.97 -1.34
C LEU A 157 4.28 -9.33 -1.58
N ARG A 158 3.80 -9.51 -2.81
CA ARG A 158 3.43 -10.80 -3.42
C ARG A 158 4.43 -11.11 -4.53
N LEU A 159 4.61 -12.39 -4.81
CA LEU A 159 5.45 -12.86 -5.90
C LEU A 159 4.61 -13.74 -6.84
N PRO A 160 4.95 -13.79 -8.14
CA PRO A 160 4.31 -14.70 -9.08
C PRO A 160 4.57 -16.16 -8.68
N LEU A 161 3.79 -17.10 -9.23
CA LEU A 161 4.05 -18.53 -9.03
C LEU A 161 5.30 -18.98 -9.81
N ALA A 162 5.73 -18.16 -10.78
CA ALA A 162 6.74 -18.45 -11.77
C ALA A 162 6.42 -19.72 -12.56
N ASP A 163 5.16 -19.86 -12.99
CA ASP A 163 4.75 -20.95 -13.89
C ASP A 163 5.28 -20.73 -15.32
N LEU A 164 5.07 -21.71 -16.21
CA LEU A 164 5.60 -21.64 -17.57
C LEU A 164 5.10 -20.40 -18.34
N GLN A 165 3.86 -19.95 -18.12
CA GLN A 165 3.30 -18.80 -18.82
C GLN A 165 3.99 -17.51 -18.36
N GLU A 166 4.22 -17.39 -17.05
CA GLU A 166 4.95 -16.27 -16.47
C GLU A 166 6.42 -16.27 -16.89
N GLN A 167 7.07 -17.43 -16.90
CA GLN A 167 8.46 -17.55 -17.34
C GLN A 167 8.68 -17.13 -18.80
N LEU A 168 7.70 -17.34 -19.68
CA LEU A 168 7.78 -16.91 -21.08
C LEU A 168 7.80 -15.37 -21.23
N VAL A 169 7.11 -14.64 -20.34
CA VAL A 169 7.02 -13.18 -20.40
C VAL A 169 8.11 -12.52 -19.55
N ALA A 170 8.60 -13.19 -18.50
CA ALA A 170 9.66 -12.69 -17.62
C ALA A 170 11.05 -12.72 -18.27
N ASN A 171 11.32 -11.73 -19.12
CA ASN A 171 12.64 -11.50 -19.70
C ASN A 171 13.07 -10.04 -19.54
N ALA A 172 14.37 -9.78 -19.64
CA ALA A 172 14.96 -8.45 -19.44
C ALA A 172 14.29 -7.36 -20.30
N LYS A 173 13.94 -7.67 -21.56
CA LYS A 173 13.26 -6.72 -22.46
C LYS A 173 11.90 -6.28 -21.93
N GLN A 174 11.12 -7.20 -21.38
CA GLN A 174 9.80 -6.89 -20.83
C GLN A 174 9.90 -6.16 -19.48
N LEU A 175 10.79 -6.61 -18.59
CA LEU A 175 10.94 -6.01 -17.26
C LEU A 175 11.58 -4.61 -17.31
N GLU A 176 12.45 -4.35 -18.28
CA GLU A 176 13.00 -3.02 -18.53
C GLU A 176 12.14 -2.19 -19.50
N GLY A 177 11.09 -2.77 -20.09
CA GLY A 177 10.20 -2.11 -21.03
C GLY A 177 9.34 -1.04 -20.38
N SER A 178 8.95 -0.01 -21.14
CA SER A 178 8.06 1.04 -20.64
C SER A 178 6.59 0.63 -20.55
N ASP A 179 6.19 -0.35 -21.38
CA ASP A 179 4.83 -0.88 -21.46
C ASP A 179 4.67 -2.08 -20.52
N PRO A 180 3.87 -1.95 -19.45
CA PRO A 180 3.65 -3.05 -18.51
C PRO A 180 2.63 -4.07 -19.01
N ALA A 181 1.97 -3.88 -20.16
CA ALA A 181 0.84 -4.72 -20.59
C ALA A 181 1.12 -6.23 -20.54
N PRO A 182 2.27 -6.75 -21.05
CA PRO A 182 2.53 -8.18 -21.02
C PRO A 182 2.66 -8.74 -19.59
N LEU A 183 3.30 -7.99 -18.69
CA LEU A 183 3.41 -8.37 -17.28
C LEU A 183 2.06 -8.23 -16.57
N ARG A 184 1.30 -7.18 -16.89
CA ARG A 184 0.01 -6.87 -16.27
C ARG A 184 -1.03 -7.94 -16.56
N GLU A 185 -1.11 -8.41 -17.80
CA GLU A 185 -2.04 -9.48 -18.20
C GLU A 185 -1.80 -10.76 -17.38
N ALA A 186 -0.55 -11.19 -17.27
CA ALA A 186 -0.18 -12.33 -16.42
C ALA A 186 -0.41 -12.08 -14.91
N SER A 187 -0.47 -10.81 -14.51
CA SER A 187 -0.58 -10.38 -13.11
C SER A 187 -2.02 -10.25 -12.60
N GLU A 188 -3.04 -10.23 -13.48
CA GLU A 188 -4.43 -9.95 -13.10
C GLU A 188 -4.93 -10.89 -11.99
N ARG A 189 -4.52 -12.16 -12.04
CA ARG A 189 -4.89 -13.20 -11.07
C ARG A 189 -4.45 -12.93 -9.63
N TYR A 190 -3.45 -12.07 -9.41
CA TYR A 190 -2.94 -11.75 -8.07
C TYR A 190 -3.66 -10.58 -7.41
N GLY A 191 -4.42 -9.79 -8.18
CA GLY A 191 -5.17 -8.64 -7.66
C GLY A 191 -4.32 -7.64 -6.88
N ALA A 192 -3.06 -7.45 -7.26
CA ALA A 192 -2.16 -6.48 -6.62
C ALA A 192 -2.45 -5.05 -7.09
N ASP A 193 -2.22 -4.06 -6.21
CA ASP A 193 -2.43 -2.64 -6.51
C ASP A 193 -1.31 -2.07 -7.39
N ALA A 194 -0.09 -2.58 -7.19
CA ALA A 194 1.10 -2.17 -7.92
C ALA A 194 1.82 -3.36 -8.55
N LEU A 195 2.41 -3.11 -9.72
CA LEU A 195 3.31 -4.02 -10.41
C LEU A 195 4.74 -3.50 -10.24
N LEU A 196 5.63 -4.33 -9.70
CA LEU A 196 7.06 -4.06 -9.60
C LEU A 196 7.80 -5.03 -10.52
N ALA A 197 8.55 -4.51 -11.50
CA ALA A 197 9.48 -5.30 -12.29
C ALA A 197 10.91 -4.99 -11.84
N VAL A 198 11.70 -6.02 -11.56
CA VAL A 198 13.12 -5.89 -11.19
C VAL A 198 13.94 -6.84 -12.05
N HIS A 199 14.90 -6.28 -12.77
CA HIS A 199 15.92 -7.04 -13.46
C HIS A 199 17.23 -6.94 -12.69
N ALA A 200 17.61 -8.04 -12.04
CA ALA A 200 18.77 -8.16 -11.17
C ALA A 200 19.86 -9.02 -11.84
N HIS A 201 21.10 -8.55 -11.81
CA HIS A 201 22.26 -9.28 -12.33
C HIS A 201 23.49 -9.00 -11.48
N GLU A 202 24.48 -9.88 -11.55
CA GLU A 202 25.78 -9.66 -10.91
C GLU A 202 26.72 -8.93 -11.87
N ALA A 203 27.33 -7.83 -11.41
CA ALA A 203 28.32 -7.05 -12.13
C ALA A 203 29.32 -6.42 -11.15
N ASP A 204 30.61 -6.50 -11.48
CA ASP A 204 31.72 -5.96 -10.68
C ASP A 204 31.76 -6.49 -9.23
N GLY A 205 31.38 -7.76 -9.02
CA GLY A 205 31.35 -8.40 -7.69
C GLY A 205 30.25 -7.88 -6.76
N LYS A 206 29.25 -7.20 -7.33
CA LYS A 206 28.04 -6.73 -6.64
C LYS A 206 26.80 -7.15 -7.42
N TRP A 207 25.68 -7.25 -6.73
CA TRP A 207 24.37 -7.38 -7.34
C TRP A 207 23.83 -6.00 -7.70
N GLN A 208 23.42 -5.83 -8.96
CA GLN A 208 22.83 -4.60 -9.48
C GLN A 208 21.41 -4.90 -9.96
N GLY A 209 20.47 -4.00 -9.68
CA GLY A 209 19.08 -4.13 -10.06
C GLY A 209 18.55 -2.87 -10.71
N LYS A 210 17.95 -3.00 -11.90
CA LYS A 210 17.07 -1.98 -12.47
C LYS A 210 15.64 -2.32 -12.11
N TRP A 211 14.88 -1.32 -11.69
CA TRP A 211 13.50 -1.54 -11.26
C TRP A 211 12.55 -0.51 -11.86
N GLN A 212 11.32 -0.95 -12.08
CA GLN A 212 10.19 -0.13 -12.50
C GLN A 212 8.96 -0.50 -11.68
N LEU A 213 8.19 0.50 -11.27
CA LEU A 213 6.99 0.35 -10.47
C LEU A 213 5.84 1.06 -11.16
N TRP A 214 4.75 0.35 -11.39
CA TRP A 214 3.49 0.91 -11.88
C TRP A 214 2.42 0.79 -10.80
N LEU A 215 1.76 1.91 -10.52
CA LEU A 215 0.65 2.00 -9.56
C LEU A 215 -0.44 2.88 -10.19
N GLY A 216 -1.51 2.26 -10.67
CA GLY A 216 -2.46 2.91 -11.55
C GLY A 216 -1.77 3.47 -12.80
N ASP A 217 -1.97 4.75 -13.09
CA ASP A 217 -1.35 5.46 -14.22
C ASP A 217 0.05 6.01 -13.91
N GLN A 218 0.50 5.86 -12.66
CA GLN A 218 1.78 6.41 -12.21
C GLN A 218 2.89 5.39 -12.41
N ARG A 219 4.05 5.87 -12.87
CA ARG A 219 5.25 5.06 -13.06
C ARG A 219 6.45 5.68 -12.36
N GLU A 220 7.15 4.87 -11.58
CA GLU A 220 8.44 5.18 -10.97
C GLU A 220 9.49 4.19 -11.48
N GLN A 221 10.75 4.62 -11.52
CA GLN A 221 11.86 3.75 -11.95
C GLN A 221 13.16 4.15 -11.26
N GLY A 222 14.13 3.24 -11.24
CA GLY A 222 15.46 3.52 -10.72
C GLY A 222 16.40 2.32 -10.79
N THR A 223 17.52 2.47 -10.11
CA THR A 223 18.51 1.41 -9.94
C THR A 223 18.86 1.25 -8.46
N ALA A 224 19.38 0.09 -8.10
CA ALA A 224 19.90 -0.22 -6.78
C ALA A 224 21.09 -1.17 -6.92
N GLU A 225 21.96 -1.17 -5.91
CA GLU A 225 23.07 -2.12 -5.79
C GLU A 225 23.10 -2.73 -4.39
N GLY A 226 23.66 -3.92 -4.28
CA GLY A 226 23.87 -4.63 -3.02
C GLY A 226 25.08 -5.56 -3.12
N ALA A 227 25.68 -5.88 -1.96
CA ALA A 227 26.80 -6.83 -1.91
C ALA A 227 26.37 -8.26 -2.29
N ASP A 228 25.10 -8.60 -2.04
CA ASP A 228 24.47 -9.87 -2.39
C ASP A 228 23.00 -9.65 -2.80
N GLN A 229 22.30 -10.72 -3.16
CA GLN A 229 20.88 -10.66 -3.55
C GLN A 229 19.98 -10.11 -2.44
N ALA A 230 20.28 -10.39 -1.16
CA ALA A 230 19.48 -9.94 -0.04
C ALA A 230 19.65 -8.43 0.19
N ALA A 231 20.89 -7.93 0.09
CA ALA A 231 21.19 -6.51 0.14
C ALA A 231 20.56 -5.75 -1.04
N LEU A 232 20.59 -6.31 -2.26
CA LEU A 232 19.92 -5.71 -3.41
C LEU A 232 18.40 -5.64 -3.20
N ALA A 233 17.79 -6.73 -2.73
CA ALA A 233 16.37 -6.77 -2.40
C ALA A 233 15.97 -5.68 -1.40
N ASP A 234 16.73 -5.55 -0.31
CA ASP A 234 16.50 -4.54 0.71
C ASP A 234 16.66 -3.11 0.17
N ALA A 235 17.66 -2.87 -0.68
CA ALA A 235 17.88 -1.57 -1.32
C ALA A 235 16.75 -1.18 -2.30
N VAL A 236 16.26 -2.13 -3.11
CA VAL A 236 15.11 -1.91 -4.01
C VAL A 236 13.85 -1.60 -3.20
N MET A 237 13.57 -2.39 -2.15
CA MET A 237 12.38 -2.17 -1.30
C MET A 237 12.46 -0.85 -0.53
N LEU A 238 13.66 -0.41 -0.13
CA LEU A 238 13.88 0.91 0.45
C LEU A 238 13.56 2.02 -0.55
N ALA A 239 14.06 1.91 -1.78
CA ALA A 239 13.79 2.89 -2.82
C ALA A 239 12.28 3.02 -3.09
N ILE A 240 11.58 1.88 -3.18
CA ILE A 240 10.12 1.84 -3.37
C ILE A 240 9.38 2.47 -2.20
N SER A 241 9.71 2.10 -0.96
CA SER A 241 9.02 2.63 0.22
C SER A 241 9.17 4.15 0.31
N THR A 242 10.37 4.69 0.05
CA THR A 242 10.62 6.13 0.04
C THR A 242 9.90 6.86 -1.09
N ARG A 243 9.72 6.24 -2.26
CA ARG A 243 8.98 6.83 -3.40
C ARG A 243 7.47 6.85 -3.16
N LEU A 244 6.94 5.82 -2.52
CA LEU A 244 5.50 5.71 -2.25
C LEU A 244 5.06 6.54 -1.04
N ALA A 245 5.89 6.64 0.00
CA ALA A 245 5.53 7.26 1.27
C ALA A 245 4.87 8.64 1.17
N PRO A 246 5.37 9.61 0.36
CA PRO A 246 4.75 10.94 0.27
C PRO A 246 3.26 10.95 -0.10
N ARG A 247 2.77 9.89 -0.76
CA ARG A 247 1.36 9.76 -1.17
C ARG A 247 0.46 9.19 -0.08
N TYR A 248 1.03 8.53 0.92
CA TYR A 248 0.28 7.75 1.92
C TYR A 248 0.52 8.19 3.36
N VAL A 249 1.57 8.97 3.63
CA VAL A 249 1.84 9.52 4.96
C VAL A 249 0.87 10.62 5.34
N THR A 250 0.48 10.66 6.61
CA THR A 250 -0.44 11.66 7.15
C THR A 250 0.19 12.40 8.31
N ARG A 251 0.23 13.73 8.21
CA ARG A 251 0.75 14.58 9.30
C ARG A 251 -0.25 14.63 10.47
N PRO A 252 0.24 14.69 11.72
CA PRO A 252 -0.59 15.01 12.87
C PRO A 252 -1.35 16.33 12.63
N GLY A 253 -2.64 16.37 12.95
CA GLY A 253 -3.47 17.56 12.80
C GLY A 253 -3.91 17.90 11.36
N ALA A 254 -3.52 17.12 10.34
CA ALA A 254 -3.97 17.31 8.95
C ALA A 254 -5.36 16.72 8.66
N SER A 255 -6.09 16.30 9.71
CA SER A 255 -7.41 15.70 9.61
C SER A 255 -8.49 16.77 9.68
N SER A 256 -9.47 16.69 8.79
CA SER A 256 -10.61 17.60 8.71
C SER A 256 -11.88 16.81 8.39
N GLU A 257 -13.06 17.38 8.65
CA GLU A 257 -14.32 16.81 8.14
C GLU A 257 -14.38 17.05 6.62
N LEU A 258 -14.59 15.97 5.86
CA LEU A 258 -14.66 15.95 4.41
C LEU A 258 -15.99 15.35 3.98
N GLN A 259 -16.57 15.86 2.89
CA GLN A 259 -17.67 15.19 2.22
C GLN A 259 -17.15 14.28 1.11
N LEU A 260 -17.68 13.06 1.07
CA LEU A 260 -17.37 12.04 0.07
C LEU A 260 -18.68 11.57 -0.56
N GLN A 261 -18.80 11.71 -1.88
CA GLN A 261 -19.89 11.16 -2.68
C GLN A 261 -19.36 9.98 -3.49
N VAL A 262 -20.03 8.84 -3.40
CA VAL A 262 -19.69 7.63 -4.17
C VAL A 262 -20.88 7.20 -5.02
N GLN A 263 -20.68 7.10 -6.33
CA GLN A 263 -21.65 6.63 -7.31
C GLN A 263 -21.45 5.15 -7.64
N GLY A 264 -22.49 4.49 -8.14
CA GLY A 264 -22.43 3.09 -8.57
C GLY A 264 -22.57 2.09 -7.41
N MET A 265 -23.28 2.47 -6.34
CA MET A 265 -23.45 1.62 -5.18
C MET A 265 -24.31 0.38 -5.48
N ASN A 266 -23.78 -0.77 -5.11
CA ASN A 266 -24.48 -2.04 -4.97
C ASN A 266 -24.13 -2.67 -3.60
N LEU A 267 -24.67 -3.85 -3.30
CA LEU A 267 -24.45 -4.49 -2.00
C LEU A 267 -22.96 -4.85 -1.75
N GLN A 268 -22.25 -5.30 -2.79
CA GLN A 268 -20.83 -5.66 -2.71
C GLN A 268 -19.96 -4.41 -2.47
N HIS A 269 -20.17 -3.38 -3.29
CA HIS A 269 -19.51 -2.07 -3.17
C HIS A 269 -19.76 -1.44 -1.80
N TYR A 270 -20.95 -1.61 -1.22
CA TYR A 270 -21.25 -1.08 0.12
C TYR A 270 -20.38 -1.72 1.21
N ALA A 271 -20.20 -3.05 1.15
CA ALA A 271 -19.34 -3.75 2.09
C ALA A 271 -17.86 -3.35 1.94
N GLU A 272 -17.41 -3.19 0.70
CA GLU A 272 -16.04 -2.72 0.41
C GLU A 272 -15.82 -1.27 0.87
N LEU A 273 -16.75 -0.35 0.55
CA LEU A 273 -16.67 1.05 0.98
C LEU A 273 -16.61 1.16 2.50
N SER A 274 -17.46 0.40 3.18
CA SER A 274 -17.58 0.45 4.64
C SER A 274 -16.27 0.05 5.32
N ARG A 275 -15.54 -0.93 4.76
CA ARG A 275 -14.20 -1.33 5.22
C ARG A 275 -13.15 -0.26 4.95
N VAL A 276 -13.14 0.29 3.74
CA VAL A 276 -12.18 1.34 3.34
C VAL A 276 -12.36 2.60 4.19
N LEU A 277 -13.60 2.94 4.51
CA LEU A 277 -13.94 4.13 5.27
C LEU A 277 -13.88 3.93 6.79
N GLU A 278 -13.82 2.69 7.31
CA GLU A 278 -13.79 2.39 8.76
C GLU A 278 -12.82 3.27 9.56
N PRO A 279 -11.57 3.51 9.11
CA PRO A 279 -10.61 4.35 9.85
C PRO A 279 -10.98 5.84 9.90
N TYR A 280 -11.93 6.28 9.06
CA TYR A 280 -12.30 7.69 8.87
C TYR A 280 -13.60 8.07 9.57
N ALA A 281 -14.12 7.22 10.46
CA ALA A 281 -15.36 7.44 11.21
C ALA A 281 -16.53 7.92 10.32
N PRO A 282 -16.91 7.13 9.30
CA PRO A 282 -17.82 7.57 8.27
C PRO A 282 -19.23 7.74 8.82
N ARG A 283 -19.89 8.83 8.44
CA ARG A 283 -21.31 9.09 8.73
C ARG A 283 -22.07 9.29 7.44
N LEU A 284 -23.02 8.40 7.16
CA LEU A 284 -23.90 8.53 6.00
C LEU A 284 -24.78 9.77 6.18
N ARG A 285 -24.71 10.70 5.23
CA ARG A 285 -25.48 11.95 5.21
C ARG A 285 -26.71 11.85 4.31
N GLN A 286 -26.55 11.22 3.14
CA GLN A 286 -27.60 11.14 2.13
C GLN A 286 -27.47 9.85 1.30
N VAL A 287 -28.61 9.32 0.88
CA VAL A 287 -28.75 8.22 -0.08
C VAL A 287 -29.66 8.71 -1.19
N ASP A 288 -29.18 8.70 -2.42
CA ASP A 288 -29.95 9.03 -3.61
C ASP A 288 -29.72 7.98 -4.70
N GLY A 289 -30.66 7.02 -4.79
CA GLY A 289 -30.55 5.87 -5.67
C GLY A 289 -29.25 5.09 -5.46
N GLY A 290 -28.41 5.03 -6.50
CA GLY A 290 -27.09 4.39 -6.48
C GLY A 290 -25.95 5.29 -5.98
N THR A 291 -26.24 6.46 -5.43
CA THR A 291 -25.25 7.44 -4.95
C THR A 291 -25.37 7.63 -3.44
N LEU A 292 -24.26 7.49 -2.72
CA LEU A 292 -24.19 7.68 -1.27
C LEU A 292 -23.25 8.83 -0.95
N THR A 293 -23.69 9.71 -0.04
CA THR A 293 -22.88 10.82 0.46
C THR A 293 -22.55 10.59 1.93
N TYR A 294 -21.27 10.59 2.26
CA TYR A 294 -20.72 10.45 3.60
C TYR A 294 -20.04 11.74 4.05
N SER A 295 -20.09 12.03 5.35
CA SER A 295 -19.08 12.87 6.01
C SER A 295 -18.06 11.96 6.68
N VAL A 296 -16.79 12.21 6.43
CA VAL A 296 -15.67 11.43 6.95
C VAL A 296 -14.64 12.37 7.58
N THR A 297 -13.90 11.89 8.56
CA THR A 297 -12.86 12.69 9.24
C THR A 297 -11.50 12.15 8.84
N GLY A 298 -10.72 12.95 8.10
CA GLY A 298 -9.42 12.51 7.61
C GLY A 298 -8.65 13.56 6.83
N ASN A 299 -7.49 13.15 6.34
CA ASN A 299 -6.75 13.91 5.34
C ASN A 299 -7.30 13.61 3.92
N ARG A 300 -7.47 14.65 3.10
CA ARG A 300 -8.10 14.55 1.78
C ARG A 300 -7.28 13.70 0.82
N GLU A 301 -5.97 13.89 0.78
CA GLU A 301 -5.06 13.16 -0.10
C GLU A 301 -4.98 11.69 0.28
N GLN A 302 -4.96 11.39 1.58
CA GLN A 302 -4.98 10.02 2.10
C GLN A 302 -6.28 9.32 1.72
N LEU A 303 -7.44 9.95 1.93
CA LEU A 303 -8.72 9.39 1.55
C LEU A 303 -8.78 9.10 0.04
N ARG A 304 -8.32 10.04 -0.78
CA ARG A 304 -8.20 9.85 -2.24
C ARG A 304 -7.32 8.65 -2.57
N ALA A 305 -6.13 8.55 -1.96
CA ALA A 305 -5.22 7.43 -2.18
C ALA A 305 -5.85 6.09 -1.78
N GLN A 306 -6.56 6.04 -0.64
CA GLN A 306 -7.26 4.84 -0.17
C GLN A 306 -8.40 4.40 -1.09
N LEU A 307 -9.22 5.35 -1.55
CA LEU A 307 -10.29 5.06 -2.51
C LEU A 307 -9.73 4.58 -3.84
N GLY A 308 -8.57 5.12 -4.26
CA GLY A 308 -7.85 4.62 -5.44
C GLY A 308 -7.37 3.17 -5.29
N LEU A 309 -6.89 2.76 -4.10
CA LEU A 309 -6.54 1.36 -3.82
C LEU A 309 -7.77 0.44 -3.88
N ALA A 310 -8.94 0.95 -3.46
CA ALA A 310 -10.21 0.26 -3.62
C ALA A 310 -10.78 0.32 -5.06
N LYS A 311 -9.96 0.76 -6.03
CA LYS A 311 -10.29 0.87 -7.46
C LYS A 311 -11.38 1.88 -7.81
N LEU A 312 -11.69 2.83 -6.93
CA LEU A 312 -12.60 3.92 -7.25
C LEU A 312 -11.89 4.98 -8.10
N GLN A 313 -12.59 5.47 -9.12
CA GLN A 313 -12.14 6.55 -9.99
C GLN A 313 -12.65 7.89 -9.46
N GLU A 314 -11.75 8.87 -9.29
CA GLU A 314 -12.15 10.22 -8.92
C GLU A 314 -12.87 10.90 -10.08
N LEU A 315 -14.04 11.45 -9.80
CA LEU A 315 -14.82 12.24 -10.73
C LEU A 315 -14.45 13.71 -10.61
N PRO A 316 -14.46 14.47 -11.73
CA PRO A 316 -14.31 15.91 -11.68
C PRO A 316 -15.35 16.57 -10.75
N PRO A 317 -15.00 17.70 -10.12
CA PRO A 317 -15.99 18.51 -9.40
C PRO A 317 -17.16 18.82 -10.33
N GLU A 318 -18.36 18.83 -9.76
CA GLU A 318 -19.58 19.03 -10.55
C GLU A 318 -19.54 20.40 -11.22
N GLN A 319 -19.37 20.40 -12.55
CA GLN A 319 -19.46 21.63 -13.32
C GLN A 319 -20.93 22.05 -13.29
N SER A 320 -21.19 23.22 -12.73
CA SER A 320 -22.53 23.81 -12.75
C SER A 320 -22.85 24.17 -14.21
N SER A 321 -23.51 23.27 -14.93
CA SER A 321 -24.13 23.60 -16.20
C SER A 321 -25.36 24.45 -15.91
N ALA A 322 -25.15 25.76 -15.79
CA ALA A 322 -26.25 26.71 -15.84
C ALA A 322 -26.98 26.49 -17.18
N PRO A 323 -28.31 26.34 -17.21
CA PRO A 323 -29.05 26.34 -18.46
C PRO A 323 -28.72 27.65 -19.18
N ALA A 324 -28.31 27.58 -20.45
CA ALA A 324 -28.18 28.78 -21.28
C ALA A 324 -29.51 29.55 -21.18
N PRO A 325 -29.49 30.86 -20.90
CA PRO A 325 -30.72 31.61 -20.76
C PRO A 325 -31.52 31.47 -22.05
N ALA A 326 -32.73 30.90 -21.94
CA ALA A 326 -33.65 30.86 -23.05
C ALA A 326 -33.90 32.31 -23.51
N PRO A 327 -33.83 32.62 -24.82
CA PRO A 327 -34.13 33.96 -25.29
C PRO A 327 -35.54 34.33 -24.82
N ALA A 328 -35.64 35.46 -24.10
CA ALA A 328 -36.90 35.96 -23.59
C ALA A 328 -37.84 36.23 -24.77
N ALA A 329 -38.99 35.57 -24.80
CA ALA A 329 -40.11 36.05 -25.62
C ALA A 329 -40.65 37.32 -24.96
N ASP A 330 -40.84 38.37 -25.76
CA ASP A 330 -41.24 39.70 -25.33
C ASP A 330 -42.47 39.68 -24.38
N GLY A 331 -42.30 40.23 -23.17
CA GLY A 331 -43.41 40.75 -22.37
C GLY A 331 -43.88 39.95 -21.15
N GLN A 332 -43.20 38.88 -20.71
CA GLN A 332 -43.53 38.20 -19.44
C GLN A 332 -42.48 38.43 -18.35
N PRO A 333 -42.87 38.71 -17.08
CA PRO A 333 -41.92 38.81 -15.98
C PRO A 333 -41.18 37.48 -15.84
N ALA A 334 -39.84 37.56 -15.82
CA ALA A 334 -38.97 36.40 -15.65
C ALA A 334 -39.38 35.64 -14.39
N ALA A 335 -39.92 34.44 -14.55
CA ALA A 335 -40.13 33.53 -13.42
C ALA A 335 -38.76 33.31 -12.76
N ALA A 336 -38.70 33.47 -11.43
CA ALA A 336 -37.50 33.23 -10.67
C ALA A 336 -36.99 31.82 -10.99
N GLN A 337 -35.89 31.73 -11.75
CA GLN A 337 -35.24 30.46 -12.00
C GLN A 337 -34.89 29.83 -10.64
N PRO A 338 -35.27 28.57 -10.38
CA PRO A 338 -34.83 27.89 -9.18
C PRO A 338 -33.30 27.98 -9.12
N ALA A 339 -32.78 28.43 -7.98
CA ALA A 339 -31.35 28.56 -7.77
C ALA A 339 -30.68 27.25 -8.19
N ALA A 340 -29.69 27.35 -9.08
CA ALA A 340 -28.92 26.19 -9.50
C ALA A 340 -28.45 25.43 -8.25
N PRO A 341 -28.58 24.10 -8.19
CA PRO A 341 -28.14 23.34 -7.03
C PRO A 341 -26.68 23.69 -6.75
N LYS A 342 -26.38 24.02 -5.48
CA LYS A 342 -25.00 24.33 -5.08
C LYS A 342 -24.13 23.14 -5.48
N PRO A 343 -23.02 23.38 -6.20
CA PRO A 343 -22.13 22.30 -6.59
C PRO A 343 -21.63 21.58 -5.33
N PHE A 344 -21.57 20.26 -5.40
CA PHE A 344 -21.06 19.44 -4.30
C PHE A 344 -19.60 19.81 -4.00
N ASP A 345 -19.35 20.38 -2.82
CA ASP A 345 -18.03 20.76 -2.34
C ASP A 345 -17.40 19.61 -1.53
N GLY A 346 -16.98 18.58 -2.26
CA GLY A 346 -16.44 17.35 -1.69
C GLY A 346 -15.76 16.46 -2.73
N LEU A 347 -15.22 15.34 -2.25
CA LEU A 347 -14.61 14.33 -3.10
C LEU A 347 -15.69 13.49 -3.77
N ARG A 348 -15.62 13.32 -5.09
CA ARG A 348 -16.57 12.53 -5.86
C ARG A 348 -15.86 11.34 -6.48
N PHE A 349 -16.43 10.16 -6.31
CA PHE A 349 -15.87 8.93 -6.84
C PHE A 349 -16.96 8.07 -7.46
N ARG A 350 -16.56 7.19 -8.37
CA ARG A 350 -17.38 6.09 -8.86
C ARG A 350 -16.58 4.79 -8.84
N TRP A 351 -17.29 3.67 -8.72
CA TRP A 351 -16.79 2.40 -9.22
C TRP A 351 -16.80 2.39 -10.75
#